data_AF-A0A2P2EDM5-F1
#
_entry.id   AF-A0A2P2EDM5-F1
#
_cell.length_a   1.000
_cell.length_b   1.000
_cell.length_c   1.000
_cell.angle_alpha   90.00
_cell.angle_beta   90.00
_cell.angle_gamma   90.00
#
_symmetry.space_group_name_H-M   'P 1'
#
loop_
_entity.id
_entity.type
_entity.pdbx_description
1 polymer ?
#
loop_
_entity_poly.entity_id
_entity_poly.type
_entity_poly.pdbx_seq_one_letter_code
_entity_poly.pdbx_strand_id
1 'polypeptide(L)'
;MTYDPIEMAAETKRAMDARSDRVKLLARQVATALAALDPEILEIFLPYSGCGDSGCTDNLIIVHGETAKTEPAPPKVTNCATEIGITIENAMDEIFCLAEELHFEGWENNNGGSGTVIVDVKNGTAKVEHSWIVETTEDQTFDFAPSEPPTQADSNA
;
A
#
# COMPACT_ATOMS: atom_id res chain seq x y z
N MET A 1 22.21 18.31 23.13
CA MET A 1 22.49 17.09 22.33
C MET A 1 22.34 17.51 20.88
N THR A 2 23.45 17.85 20.21
CA THR A 2 23.44 18.31 18.82
C THR A 2 23.59 17.09 17.93
N TYR A 3 22.56 16.78 17.15
CA TYR A 3 22.59 15.69 16.16
C TYR A 3 23.51 16.07 14.98
N ASP A 4 24.41 15.18 14.58
CA ASP A 4 25.21 15.32 13.36
C ASP A 4 24.37 14.83 12.16
N PRO A 5 24.07 15.70 11.18
CA PRO A 5 23.27 15.34 10.01
C PRO A 5 23.86 14.19 9.16
N ILE A 6 25.19 14.02 9.15
CA ILE A 6 25.87 12.98 8.38
C ILE A 6 25.63 11.61 9.03
N GLU A 7 25.70 11.55 10.36
CA GLU A 7 25.45 10.32 11.11
C GLU A 7 23.99 9.88 10.97
N MET A 8 23.05 10.84 11.07
CA MET A 8 21.62 10.58 10.87
C MET A 8 21.33 10.03 9.47
N ALA A 9 21.90 10.63 8.43
CA ALA A 9 21.71 10.14 7.06
C ALA A 9 22.27 8.72 6.85
N ALA A 10 23.40 8.39 7.46
CA ALA A 10 23.98 7.05 7.40
C ALA A 10 23.12 6.02 8.15
N GLU A 11 22.57 6.38 9.31
CA GLU A 11 21.63 5.54 10.07
C GLU A 11 20.33 5.29 9.31
N THR A 12 19.74 6.35 8.74
CA THR A 12 18.54 6.24 7.90
C THR A 12 18.78 5.30 6.72
N LYS A 13 19.92 5.45 6.03
CA LYS A 13 20.28 4.57 4.92
C LYS A 13 20.42 3.11 5.37
N ARG A 14 21.11 2.86 6.48
CA ARG A 14 21.26 1.49 7.02
C ARG A 14 19.91 0.88 7.39
N ALA A 15 19.01 1.67 7.97
CA ALA A 15 17.67 1.21 8.31
C ALA A 15 16.85 0.87 7.05
N MET A 16 16.92 1.70 6.01
CA MET A 16 16.29 1.42 4.71
C MET A 16 16.86 0.16 4.04
N ASP A 17 18.18 0.01 4.01
CA ASP A 17 18.84 -1.18 3.46
C ASP A 17 18.40 -2.46 4.22
N ALA A 18 18.35 -2.40 5.56
CA ALA A 18 17.93 -3.52 6.39
C ALA A 18 16.47 -3.94 6.15
N ARG A 19 15.56 -2.97 5.99
CA ARG A 19 14.15 -3.23 5.63
C ARG A 19 14.04 -3.85 4.26
N SER A 20 14.77 -3.32 3.28
CA SER A 20 14.80 -3.88 1.92
C SER A 20 15.29 -5.33 1.92
N ASP A 21 16.33 -5.64 2.68
CA ASP A 21 16.85 -7.00 2.80
C ASP A 21 15.89 -7.93 3.55
N ARG A 22 15.16 -7.41 4.55
CA ARG A 22 14.10 -8.17 5.23
C ARG A 22 12.94 -8.51 4.30
N VAL A 23 12.48 -7.56 3.48
CA VAL A 23 11.46 -7.82 2.44
C VAL A 23 11.91 -8.92 1.49
N LYS A 24 13.15 -8.85 0.99
CA LYS A 24 13.70 -9.89 0.08
C LYS A 24 13.73 -11.26 0.74
N LEU A 25 14.14 -11.33 2.01
CA LEU A 25 14.20 -12.58 2.76
C LEU A 25 12.80 -13.20 2.91
N LEU A 26 11.83 -12.40 3.38
CA LEU A 26 10.45 -12.84 3.60
C LEU A 26 9.81 -13.30 2.29
N ALA A 27 9.91 -12.49 1.22
CA ALA A 27 9.37 -12.84 -0.08
C ALA A 27 9.93 -14.15 -0.62
N ARG A 28 11.24 -14.37 -0.48
CA ARG A 28 11.89 -15.62 -0.87
C ARG A 28 11.34 -16.80 -0.08
N GLN A 29 11.13 -16.64 1.22
CA GLN A 29 10.63 -17.72 2.07
C GLN A 29 9.17 -18.04 1.82
N VAL A 30 8.34 -17.03 1.56
CA VAL A 30 6.96 -17.21 1.10
C VAL A 30 6.95 -17.98 -0.22
N ALA A 31 7.75 -17.56 -1.20
CA ALA A 31 7.84 -18.24 -2.49
C ALA A 31 8.29 -19.71 -2.33
N THR A 32 9.33 -19.98 -1.53
CA THR A 32 9.79 -21.35 -1.25
C THR A 32 8.70 -22.19 -0.58
N ALA A 33 8.01 -21.64 0.43
CA ALA A 33 6.97 -22.36 1.16
C ALA A 33 5.77 -22.69 0.25
N LEU A 34 5.34 -21.74 -0.58
CA LEU A 34 4.25 -21.94 -1.54
C LEU A 34 4.62 -22.99 -2.59
N ALA A 35 5.80 -22.88 -3.21
CA ALA A 35 6.27 -23.85 -4.20
C ALA A 35 6.41 -25.26 -3.63
N ALA A 36 6.78 -25.40 -2.35
CA ALA A 36 6.87 -26.68 -1.67
C ALA A 36 5.49 -27.27 -1.31
N LEU A 37 4.50 -26.41 -1.07
CA LEU A 37 3.14 -26.81 -0.74
C LEU A 37 2.36 -27.27 -1.98
N ASP A 38 2.46 -26.50 -3.06
CA ASP A 38 1.84 -26.79 -4.34
C ASP A 38 2.63 -26.13 -5.48
N PRO A 39 3.25 -26.92 -6.39
CA PRO A 39 4.02 -26.38 -7.51
C PRO A 39 3.17 -25.66 -8.57
N GLU A 40 1.83 -25.77 -8.53
CA GLU A 40 0.94 -25.03 -9.42
C GLU A 40 0.71 -23.58 -8.97
N ILE A 41 1.04 -23.22 -7.74
CA ILE A 41 0.93 -21.83 -7.26
C ILE A 41 1.98 -20.96 -7.96
N LEU A 42 1.52 -19.95 -8.69
CA LEU A 42 2.38 -19.02 -9.42
C LEU A 42 2.58 -17.70 -8.68
N GLU A 43 1.54 -17.19 -8.04
CA GLU A 43 1.55 -15.87 -7.40
C GLU A 43 0.65 -15.86 -6.16
N ILE A 44 1.03 -15.04 -5.19
CA ILE A 44 0.20 -14.70 -4.04
C ILE A 44 0.06 -13.19 -3.92
N PHE A 45 -1.13 -12.75 -3.56
CA PHE A 45 -1.53 -11.35 -3.47
C PHE A 45 -2.08 -11.08 -2.07
N LEU A 46 -1.65 -9.97 -1.48
CA LEU A 46 -2.24 -9.39 -0.28
C LEU A 46 -2.79 -8.01 -0.65
N PRO A 47 -4.08 -7.89 -0.96
CA PRO A 47 -4.73 -6.61 -1.18
C PRO A 47 -4.76 -5.82 0.14
N TYR A 48 -4.71 -4.50 0.05
CA TYR A 48 -4.91 -3.62 1.19
C TYR A 48 -5.68 -2.36 0.76
N SER A 49 -6.40 -1.79 1.71
CA SER A 49 -7.10 -0.52 1.53
C SER A 49 -7.07 0.30 2.81
N GLY A 50 -7.12 1.62 2.67
CA GLY A 50 -7.42 2.50 3.80
C GLY A 50 -8.84 2.24 4.31
N CYS A 51 -8.97 1.51 5.42
CA CYS A 51 -10.20 1.31 6.16
C CYS A 51 -10.07 1.98 7.55
N GLY A 52 -10.44 3.26 7.65
CA GLY A 52 -10.32 4.04 8.89
C GLY A 52 -8.90 4.53 9.18
N ASP A 53 -8.67 5.00 10.40
CA ASP A 53 -7.39 5.59 10.87
C ASP A 53 -6.25 4.56 11.04
N SER A 54 -6.41 3.33 10.55
CA SER A 54 -5.44 2.24 10.74
C SER A 54 -5.21 1.39 9.50
N GLY A 55 -5.96 1.67 8.43
CA GLY A 55 -6.01 0.85 7.24
C GLY A 55 -6.24 -0.66 7.48
N CYS A 56 -6.43 -1.44 6.41
CA CYS A 56 -6.71 -2.87 6.53
C CYS A 56 -6.10 -3.66 5.38
N THR A 57 -5.42 -4.77 5.71
CA THR A 57 -5.11 -5.84 4.75
C THR A 57 -6.32 -6.73 4.58
N ASP A 58 -6.53 -7.23 3.36
CA ASP A 58 -7.64 -8.10 2.99
C ASP A 58 -7.19 -9.57 2.97
N ASN A 59 -8.12 -10.48 2.67
CA ASN A 59 -7.78 -11.90 2.56
C ASN A 59 -6.69 -12.12 1.49
N LEU A 60 -5.75 -13.02 1.80
CA LEU A 60 -4.78 -13.50 0.83
C LEU A 60 -5.48 -14.17 -0.35
N ILE A 61 -4.90 -13.96 -1.52
CA ILE A 61 -5.39 -14.48 -2.79
C ILE A 61 -4.24 -15.23 -3.47
N ILE A 62 -4.52 -16.42 -3.98
CA ILE A 62 -3.54 -17.25 -4.69
C ILE A 62 -3.94 -17.46 -6.14
N VAL A 63 -2.95 -17.54 -7.02
CA VAL A 63 -3.14 -17.84 -8.44
C VAL A 63 -2.42 -19.14 -8.78
N HIS A 64 -3.16 -20.07 -9.40
CA HIS A 64 -2.65 -21.37 -9.84
C HIS A 64 -2.58 -21.48 -11.37
N GLY A 65 -1.54 -22.14 -11.88
CA GLY A 65 -1.40 -22.54 -13.28
C GLY A 65 -1.43 -21.39 -14.29
N GLU A 66 -1.29 -21.71 -15.59
CA GLU A 66 -1.29 -20.67 -16.64
C GLU A 66 -2.66 -20.00 -16.85
N THR A 67 -3.75 -20.64 -16.43
CA THR A 67 -5.06 -20.00 -16.33
C THR A 67 -5.16 -19.33 -14.97
N ALA A 68 -4.90 -18.02 -14.92
CA ALA A 68 -4.93 -17.17 -13.73
C ALA A 68 -6.24 -17.24 -12.93
N LYS A 69 -6.47 -18.35 -12.23
CA LYS A 69 -7.60 -18.53 -11.34
C LYS A 69 -7.19 -18.00 -9.99
N THR A 70 -7.67 -16.80 -9.75
CA THR A 70 -7.57 -16.06 -8.51
C THR A 70 -8.58 -16.63 -7.52
N GLU A 71 -8.10 -17.27 -6.46
CA GLU A 71 -8.94 -17.85 -5.41
C GLU A 71 -8.48 -17.38 -4.03
N PRO A 72 -9.38 -17.23 -3.05
CA PRO A 72 -8.99 -16.96 -1.67
C PRO A 72 -8.03 -18.04 -1.17
N ALA A 73 -6.96 -17.64 -0.48
CA ALA A 73 -6.01 -18.58 0.08
C ALA A 73 -6.70 -19.46 1.14
N PRO A 74 -6.62 -20.80 1.02
CA PRO A 74 -7.22 -21.68 2.01
C PRO A 74 -6.46 -21.58 3.35
N PRO A 75 -7.10 -21.91 4.49
CA PRO A 75 -6.48 -21.80 5.83
C PRO A 75 -5.17 -22.56 6.02
N LYS A 76 -4.94 -23.61 5.21
CA LYS A 76 -3.69 -24.37 5.21
C LYS A 76 -2.53 -23.58 4.60
N VAL A 77 -2.80 -22.79 3.56
CA VAL A 77 -1.79 -21.92 2.93
C VAL A 77 -1.45 -20.78 3.87
N THR A 78 -2.45 -20.10 4.43
CA THR A 78 -2.23 -18.96 5.32
C THR A 78 -1.41 -19.35 6.56
N ASN A 79 -1.74 -20.47 7.21
CA ASN A 79 -1.03 -20.97 8.38
C ASN A 79 0.24 -21.78 8.06
N CYS A 80 0.61 -21.93 6.79
CA CYS A 80 1.85 -22.62 6.44
C CYS A 80 3.04 -21.82 6.98
N ALA A 81 3.94 -22.49 7.69
CA ALA A 81 5.11 -21.84 8.25
C ALA A 81 6.22 -21.71 7.20
N THR A 82 6.82 -20.53 7.15
CA THR A 82 8.10 -20.28 6.48
C THR A 82 9.25 -20.95 7.24
N GLU A 83 10.44 -20.99 6.63
CA GLU A 83 11.63 -21.56 7.27
C GLU A 83 12.05 -20.82 8.56
N ILE A 84 11.63 -19.57 8.76
CA ILE A 84 11.89 -18.80 9.99
C ILE A 84 10.75 -18.91 11.01
N GLY A 85 9.76 -19.76 10.77
CA GLY A 85 8.71 -20.09 11.74
C GLY A 85 7.57 -19.09 11.84
N ILE A 86 7.45 -18.13 10.90
CA ILE A 86 6.25 -17.28 10.77
C ILE A 86 5.31 -17.84 9.71
N THR A 87 4.01 -17.59 9.85
CA THR A 87 3.01 -17.98 8.86
C THR A 87 3.16 -17.18 7.56
N ILE A 88 2.70 -17.73 6.43
CA ILE A 88 2.69 -17.02 5.15
C ILE A 88 1.89 -15.72 5.25
N GLU A 89 0.75 -15.75 5.95
CA GLU A 89 -0.06 -14.56 6.21
C GLU A 89 0.74 -13.46 6.94
N ASN A 90 1.35 -13.79 8.08
CA ASN A 90 2.15 -12.83 8.84
C ASN A 90 3.38 -12.35 8.04
N ALA A 91 3.97 -13.21 7.20
CA ALA A 91 5.08 -12.81 6.35
C ALA A 91 4.65 -11.80 5.28
N MET A 92 3.46 -11.98 4.70
CA MET A 92 2.89 -11.05 3.71
C MET A 92 2.52 -9.71 4.37
N ASP A 93 1.93 -9.73 5.57
CA ASP A 93 1.67 -8.52 6.35
C ASP A 93 2.97 -7.78 6.73
N GLU A 94 4.02 -8.51 7.14
CA GLU A 94 5.32 -7.91 7.47
C GLU A 94 5.98 -7.30 6.22
N ILE A 95 5.88 -7.95 5.06
CA ILE A 95 6.34 -7.38 3.78
C ILE A 95 5.60 -6.08 3.48
N PHE A 96 4.28 -6.04 3.70
CA PHE A 96 3.48 -4.83 3.51
C PHE A 96 3.96 -3.68 4.42
N CYS A 97 4.04 -3.90 5.73
CA CYS A 97 4.47 -2.87 6.68
C CYS A 97 5.88 -2.35 6.36
N LEU A 98 6.82 -3.24 6.00
CA LEU A 98 8.17 -2.83 5.63
C LEU A 98 8.21 -2.04 4.31
N ALA A 99 7.36 -2.38 3.34
CA ALA A 99 7.28 -1.68 2.07
C ALA A 99 6.64 -0.29 2.23
N GLU A 100 5.67 -0.15 3.13
CA GLU A 100 5.11 1.15 3.52
C GLU A 100 6.22 2.06 4.07
N GLU A 101 6.94 1.61 5.11
CA GLU A 101 8.03 2.36 5.74
C GLU A 101 9.14 2.79 4.75
N LEU A 102 9.24 2.13 3.60
CA LEU A 102 10.22 2.44 2.55
C LEU A 102 9.71 3.45 1.52
N HIS A 103 8.40 3.50 1.23
CA HIS A 103 7.92 4.06 -0.02
C HIS A 103 6.61 4.85 0.02
N PHE A 104 5.72 4.65 1.00
CA PHE A 104 4.36 5.17 0.92
C PHE A 104 3.92 5.76 2.27
N GLU A 105 3.48 7.02 2.26
CA GLU A 105 2.83 7.67 3.42
C GLU A 105 1.28 7.59 3.27
N GLY A 106 0.51 8.14 4.19
CA GLY A 106 -0.89 8.53 3.92
C GLY A 106 -1.97 7.45 3.76
N TRP A 107 -1.65 6.15 3.76
CA TRP A 107 -2.68 5.10 3.85
C TRP A 107 -3.39 5.09 5.22
N GLU A 108 -2.66 5.42 6.29
CA GLU A 108 -3.17 5.58 7.67
C GLU A 108 -4.21 6.70 7.80
N ASN A 109 -4.13 7.71 6.93
CA ASN A 109 -4.93 8.93 7.03
C ASN A 109 -6.30 8.83 6.35
N ASN A 110 -6.74 7.62 6.00
CA ASN A 110 -8.08 7.32 5.49
C ASN A 110 -8.48 8.05 4.18
N ASN A 111 -7.57 8.79 3.55
CA ASN A 111 -7.78 9.52 2.30
C ASN A 111 -7.31 8.75 1.05
N GLY A 112 -7.22 7.42 1.14
CA GLY A 112 -7.38 6.54 -0.02
C GLY A 112 -6.11 5.98 -0.65
N GLY A 113 -5.13 5.58 0.17
CA GLY A 113 -4.12 4.62 -0.26
C GLY A 113 -4.75 3.22 -0.39
N SER A 114 -4.63 2.59 -1.56
CA SER A 114 -4.97 1.18 -1.74
C SER A 114 -3.97 0.50 -2.65
N GLY A 115 -3.90 -0.82 -2.60
CA GLY A 115 -2.93 -1.53 -3.42
C GLY A 115 -2.85 -3.00 -3.13
N THR A 116 -1.75 -3.59 -3.55
CA THR A 116 -1.54 -5.03 -3.39
C THR A 116 -0.06 -5.34 -3.26
N VAL A 117 0.29 -6.13 -2.23
CA VAL A 117 1.59 -6.79 -2.17
C VAL A 117 1.52 -8.07 -2.98
N ILE A 118 2.50 -8.27 -3.86
CA ILE A 118 2.53 -9.37 -4.81
C ILE A 118 3.86 -10.10 -4.64
N VAL A 119 3.79 -11.40 -4.37
CA VAL A 119 4.95 -12.30 -4.45
C VAL A 119 4.74 -13.23 -5.63
N ASP A 120 5.56 -13.04 -6.66
CA ASP A 120 5.61 -13.87 -7.85
C ASP A 120 6.55 -15.05 -7.56
N VAL A 121 5.95 -16.20 -7.29
CA VAL A 121 6.63 -17.44 -6.94
C VAL A 121 7.42 -17.96 -8.14
N LYS A 122 6.87 -17.83 -9.34
CA LYS A 122 7.47 -18.33 -10.59
C LYS A 122 8.74 -17.58 -10.96
N ASN A 123 8.71 -16.25 -10.89
CA ASN A 123 9.83 -15.39 -11.28
C ASN A 123 10.74 -15.01 -10.09
N GLY A 124 10.34 -15.35 -8.86
CA GLY A 124 11.14 -15.08 -7.66
C GLY A 124 11.24 -13.58 -7.34
N THR A 125 10.16 -12.84 -7.57
CA THR A 125 10.12 -11.38 -7.36
C THR A 125 9.02 -10.99 -6.38
N ALA A 126 9.21 -9.88 -5.68
CA ALA A 126 8.14 -9.24 -4.93
C ALA A 126 8.00 -7.78 -5.38
N LYS A 127 6.76 -7.31 -5.44
CA LYS A 127 6.43 -5.91 -5.71
C LYS A 127 5.27 -5.47 -4.83
N VAL A 128 5.22 -4.17 -4.57
CA VAL A 128 4.06 -3.53 -3.97
C VAL A 128 3.51 -2.57 -5.00
N GLU A 129 2.27 -2.84 -5.41
CA GLU A 129 1.49 -1.90 -6.21
C GLU A 129 0.74 -0.99 -5.23
N HIS A 130 0.86 0.32 -5.43
CA HIS A 130 0.25 1.32 -4.58
C HIS A 130 -0.46 2.36 -5.44
N SER A 131 -1.69 2.68 -5.06
CA SER A 131 -2.55 3.67 -5.69
C SER A 131 -2.93 4.73 -4.67
N TRP A 132 -2.78 5.99 -5.08
CA TRP A 132 -3.16 7.16 -4.29
C TRP A 132 -4.51 7.71 -4.75
N ILE A 133 -5.37 8.05 -3.81
CA ILE A 133 -6.49 8.98 -4.04
C ILE A 133 -6.06 10.33 -3.49
N VAL A 134 -6.15 11.36 -4.33
CA VAL A 134 -5.88 12.74 -3.93
C VAL A 134 -7.19 13.50 -3.93
N GLU A 135 -7.64 13.91 -2.75
CA GLU A 135 -8.78 14.81 -2.62
C GLU A 135 -8.30 16.26 -2.72
N THR A 136 -8.91 17.02 -3.62
CA THR A 136 -8.65 18.45 -3.79
C THR A 136 -9.95 19.22 -3.64
N THR A 137 -9.95 20.25 -2.81
CA THR A 137 -11.08 21.15 -2.63
C THR A 137 -10.76 22.50 -3.25
N GLU A 138 -11.62 23.00 -4.13
CA GLU A 138 -11.57 24.36 -4.65
C GLU A 138 -12.83 25.11 -4.24
N ASP A 139 -12.65 26.17 -3.44
CA ASP A 139 -13.74 27.03 -3.02
C ASP A 139 -13.84 28.24 -3.96
N GLN A 140 -15.03 28.44 -4.54
CA GLN A 140 -15.34 29.63 -5.32
C GLN A 140 -16.54 30.36 -4.71
N THR A 141 -16.38 31.66 -4.48
CA THR A 141 -17.45 32.54 -3.98
C THR A 141 -17.83 33.52 -5.07
N PHE A 142 -19.14 33.68 -5.32
CA PHE A 142 -19.67 34.63 -6.28
C PHE A 142 -20.63 35.61 -5.58
N ASP A 143 -20.40 36.91 -5.75
CA ASP A 143 -21.30 37.95 -5.27
C ASP A 143 -22.48 38.16 -6.24
N PHE A 144 -23.71 38.19 -5.73
CA PHE A 144 -24.93 38.41 -6.53
C PHE A 144 -25.62 39.74 -6.23
N ALA A 145 -24.87 40.77 -5.79
CA ALA A 145 -25.47 42.06 -5.45
C ALA A 145 -26.41 42.55 -6.58
N PRO A 146 -27.66 42.93 -6.27
CA PRO A 146 -28.59 43.40 -7.30
C PRO A 146 -27.99 44.63 -7.97
N SER A 147 -27.97 44.68 -9.31
CA SER A 147 -27.53 45.86 -10.06
C SER A 147 -28.38 47.05 -9.60
N GLU A 148 -27.74 48.12 -9.11
CA GLU A 148 -28.46 49.35 -8.80
C GLU A 148 -29.29 49.77 -10.02
N PRO A 149 -30.60 50.05 -9.87
CA PRO A 149 -31.36 50.60 -10.98
C PRO A 149 -30.74 51.94 -11.38
N PRO A 150 -30.67 52.26 -12.69
CA PRO A 150 -30.08 53.51 -13.15
C PRO A 150 -30.79 54.68 -12.46
N THR A 151 -30.01 55.54 -11.79
CA THR A 151 -30.51 56.75 -11.16
C THR A 151 -31.14 57.63 -12.24
N GLN A 152 -32.48 57.68 -12.29
CA GLN A 152 -33.18 58.62 -13.14
C GLN A 152 -32.96 60.01 -12.54
N ALA A 153 -32.08 60.80 -13.14
CA ALA A 153 -31.87 62.17 -12.74
C ALA A 153 -33.17 62.96 -12.92
N ASP A 154 -33.73 63.47 -11.83
CA ASP A 154 -34.83 64.43 -11.84
C ASP A 154 -34.38 65.68 -12.60
N SER A 155 -34.80 65.80 -13.86
CA SER A 155 -34.75 67.07 -14.58
C SER A 155 -35.96 67.91 -14.15
N ASN A 156 -35.75 68.76 -13.14
CA ASN A 156 -36.58 69.92 -12.90
C ASN A 156 -36.43 70.90 -14.08
N ALA A 157 -37.52 71.15 -14.80
CA ALA A 157 -37.78 72.38 -15.55
C ALA A 157 -39.29 72.61 -15.66
#